data_AF-A0A925DCK6-F1
#
_entry.id   AF-A0A925DCK6-F1
#
_cell.length_a   1.000
_cell.length_b   1.000
_cell.length_c   1.000
_cell.angle_alpha   90.00
_cell.angle_beta   90.00
_cell.angle_gamma   90.00
#
_symmetry.space_group_name_H-M   'P 1'
#
loop_
_entity.id
_entity.type
_entity.pdbx_description
1 polymer ?
#
loop_
_entity_poly.entity_id
_entity_poly.type
_entity_poly.pdbx_seq_one_letter_code
_entity_poly.pdbx_strand_id
1 'polypeptide(L)'
;MNRWPWHIWLLVLLPMAVLFGPVLLTDRSFAMRDAAHFYHPLFKWTASEWAAGRVPLWNPHENCGVPVLADASSSVFYPGKLLFA
;
A
#
# COMPACT_ATOMS: atom_id res chain seq x y z
N MET A 1 47.08 -8.41 -4.84
CA MET A 1 45.85 -9.13 -4.44
C MET A 1 44.89 -8.13 -3.79
N ASN A 2 43.95 -7.59 -4.57
CA ASN A 2 42.97 -6.62 -4.06
C ASN A 2 41.94 -7.38 -3.20
N ARG A 3 41.90 -7.13 -1.89
CA ARG A 3 40.86 -7.69 -1.02
C ARG A 3 39.66 -6.78 -1.09
N TRP A 4 38.70 -7.13 -1.95
CA TRP A 4 37.45 -6.39 -2.07
C TRP A 4 36.76 -6.29 -0.70
N PRO A 5 36.33 -5.09 -0.26
CA PRO A 5 35.81 -4.89 1.09
C PRO A 5 34.36 -5.38 1.23
N TRP A 6 34.16 -6.70 1.24
CA TRP A 6 32.84 -7.34 1.39
C TRP A 6 32.06 -6.92 2.65
N HIS A 7 32.78 -6.52 3.70
CA HIS A 7 32.17 -6.04 4.95
C HIS A 7 31.35 -4.75 4.74
N ILE A 8 31.73 -3.90 3.78
CA ILE A 8 30.96 -2.70 3.42
C ILE A 8 29.59 -3.12 2.87
N TRP A 9 29.56 -4.11 1.99
CA TRP A 9 28.31 -4.63 1.44
C TRP A 9 27.43 -5.26 2.51
N LEU A 10 28.01 -6.01 3.44
CA LEU A 10 27.23 -6.56 4.55
C LEU A 10 26.65 -5.48 5.45
N LEU A 11 27.41 -4.43 5.76
CA LEU A 11 26.93 -3.31 6.58
C LEU A 11 25.75 -2.57 5.94
N VAL A 12 25.64 -2.57 4.61
CA VAL A 12 24.52 -1.97 3.88
C VAL A 12 23.36 -2.95 3.71
N LEU A 13 23.65 -4.17 3.25
CA LEU A 13 22.62 -5.13 2.86
C LEU A 13 21.93 -5.78 4.06
N LEU A 14 22.64 -6.01 5.17
CA LEU A 14 22.06 -6.61 6.37
C LEU A 14 20.90 -5.76 6.94
N PRO A 15 21.06 -4.46 7.25
CA PRO A 15 19.94 -3.67 7.76
C PRO A 15 18.82 -3.53 6.72
N MET A 16 19.14 -3.44 5.42
CA MET A 16 18.11 -3.48 4.37
C MET A 16 17.30 -4.78 4.42
N ALA A 17 17.97 -5.93 4.50
CA ALA A 17 17.31 -7.23 4.58
C ALA A 17 16.48 -7.37 5.87
N VAL A 18 16.97 -6.85 7.00
CA VAL A 18 16.25 -6.91 8.28
C VAL A 18 15.02 -5.99 8.29
N LEU A 19 15.15 -4.76 7.79
CA LEU A 19 14.08 -3.76 7.80
C LEU A 19 13.02 -4.01 6.73
N PHE A 20 13.43 -4.40 5.52
CA PHE A 20 12.54 -4.60 4.38
C PHE A 20 12.17 -6.07 4.13
N GLY A 21 12.90 -7.02 4.70
CA GLY A 21 12.64 -8.45 4.55
C GLY A 21 11.20 -8.85 4.89
N PRO A 22 10.61 -8.40 6.01
CA PRO A 22 9.21 -8.68 6.31
C PRO A 22 8.24 -8.14 5.24
N VAL A 23 8.50 -6.98 4.67
CA VAL A 23 7.64 -6.38 3.63
C VAL A 23 7.80 -7.08 2.28
N LEU A 24 8.98 -7.62 1.99
CA LEU A 24 9.26 -8.31 0.73
C LEU A 24 8.86 -9.79 0.73
N LEU A 25 8.90 -10.45 1.89
CA LEU A 25 8.75 -11.91 2.00
C LEU A 25 7.46 -12.35 2.69
N THR A 26 6.67 -11.43 3.25
CA THR A 26 5.41 -11.72 3.93
C THR A 26 4.31 -10.76 3.52
N ASP A 27 3.07 -11.02 3.92
CA ASP A 27 1.91 -10.14 3.64
C ASP A 27 1.83 -8.93 4.60
N ARG A 28 2.98 -8.30 4.86
CA ARG A 28 3.09 -7.13 5.74
C ARG A 28 3.51 -5.92 4.93
N SER A 29 3.01 -4.74 5.31
CA SER A 29 3.39 -3.47 4.71
C SER A 29 3.79 -2.47 5.78
N PHE A 30 4.54 -1.44 5.37
CA PHE A 30 4.84 -0.33 6.26
C PHE A 30 3.56 0.43 6.59
N ALA A 31 3.24 0.47 7.87
CA ALA A 31 2.06 1.13 8.40
C ALA A 31 2.50 2.35 9.21
N MET A 32 2.48 3.52 8.59
CA MET A 32 2.82 4.78 9.26
C MET A 32 1.89 5.91 8.80
N ARG A 33 1.35 6.68 9.76
CA ARG A 33 0.48 7.84 9.51
C ARG A 33 -0.65 7.49 8.53
N ASP A 34 -0.78 8.28 7.46
CA ASP A 34 -1.86 8.21 6.49
C ASP A 34 -1.82 6.90 5.70
N ALA A 35 -0.63 6.30 5.49
CA ALA A 35 -0.53 4.98 4.85
C ALA A 35 -1.32 3.92 5.65
N ALA A 36 -1.26 3.98 6.99
CA ALA A 36 -1.95 3.04 7.86
C ALA A 36 -3.41 3.42 8.15
N HIS A 37 -3.66 4.70 8.44
CA HIS A 37 -4.95 5.14 9.00
C HIS A 37 -5.91 5.70 7.96
N PHE A 38 -5.42 6.08 6.78
CA PHE A 38 -6.24 6.66 5.71
C PHE A 38 -6.24 5.78 4.46
N TYR A 39 -5.08 5.59 3.83
CA TYR A 39 -4.98 4.88 2.55
C TYR A 39 -5.27 3.38 2.65
N HIS A 40 -4.71 2.68 3.64
CA HIS A 40 -4.96 1.24 3.80
C HIS A 40 -6.45 0.90 3.95
N PRO A 41 -7.22 1.50 4.89
CA PRO A 41 -8.65 1.21 5.01
C PRO A 41 -9.44 1.66 3.77
N LEU A 42 -9.13 2.84 3.21
CA LEU A 42 -9.78 3.33 1.99
C LEU A 42 -9.61 2.36 0.82
N PHE A 43 -8.38 1.91 0.55
CA PHE A 43 -8.09 1.03 -0.59
C PHE A 43 -8.65 -0.38 -0.37
N LYS A 44 -8.60 -0.88 0.87
CA LYS A 44 -9.22 -2.15 1.22
C LYS A 44 -10.73 -2.12 0.97
N TRP A 45 -11.40 -1.04 1.37
CA TRP A 45 -12.83 -0.88 1.12
C TRP A 45 -13.14 -0.73 -0.37
N THR A 46 -12.43 0.13 -1.10
CA THR A 46 -12.59 0.32 -2.56
C THR A 46 -12.42 -1.00 -3.33
N ALA A 47 -11.41 -1.80 -2.98
CA ALA A 47 -11.21 -3.12 -3.58
C ALA A 47 -12.39 -4.06 -3.25
N SER A 48 -12.89 -4.06 -2.02
CA SER A 48 -14.02 -4.92 -1.64
C SER A 48 -15.34 -4.57 -2.36
N GLU A 49 -15.56 -3.29 -2.66
CA GLU A 49 -16.72 -2.85 -3.45
C GLU A 49 -16.62 -3.35 -4.90
N TRP A 50 -15.45 -3.18 -5.52
CA TRP A 50 -15.18 -3.69 -6.86
C TRP A 50 -15.31 -5.22 -6.96
N ALA A 51 -14.71 -5.95 -6.02
CA ALA A 51 -14.82 -7.40 -5.93
C ALA A 51 -16.29 -7.86 -5.79
N ALA A 52 -17.15 -7.02 -5.24
CA ALA A 52 -18.59 -7.26 -5.12
C ALA A 52 -19.40 -6.74 -6.32
N GLY A 53 -18.75 -6.28 -7.39
CA GLY A 53 -19.38 -5.75 -8.61
C GLY A 53 -20.02 -4.37 -8.44
N ARG A 54 -19.69 -3.64 -7.36
CA ARG A 54 -20.21 -2.30 -7.10
C ARG A 54 -19.15 -1.25 -7.41
N VAL A 55 -19.50 -0.26 -8.21
CA VAL A 55 -18.61 0.87 -8.47
C VAL A 55 -18.56 1.74 -7.20
N PRO A 56 -17.38 1.98 -6.60
CA PRO A 56 -17.24 2.80 -5.40
C PRO A 56 -17.43 4.28 -5.74
N LEU A 57 -18.65 4.78 -5.55
CA LEU A 57 -19.00 6.19 -5.84
C LEU A 57 -19.05 7.05 -4.57
N TRP A 58 -19.52 6.46 -3.47
CA TRP A 58 -19.75 7.12 -2.18
C TRP A 58 -19.26 6.23 -1.05
N ASN A 59 -18.38 6.74 -0.19
CA ASN A 59 -17.92 6.03 1.00
C ASN A 59 -18.73 6.52 2.21
N PRO A 60 -19.62 5.70 2.80
CA PRO A 60 -20.42 6.11 3.96
C PRO A 60 -19.65 6.07 5.28
N HIS A 61 -18.42 5.53 5.29
CA HIS A 61 -17.65 5.27 6.51
C HIS A 61 -16.77 6.45 6.96
N GLU A 62 -16.73 7.53 6.19
CA GLU A 62 -15.88 8.70 6.46
C GLU A 62 -16.74 9.96 6.55
N ASN A 63 -16.59 10.76 7.62
CA ASN A 63 -17.20 12.10 7.77
C ASN A 63 -18.70 12.20 7.39
N CYS A 64 -19.51 11.19 7.76
CA CYS A 64 -20.93 11.04 7.38
C CYS A 64 -21.20 10.79 5.89
N GLY A 65 -20.14 10.58 5.12
CA GLY A 65 -20.14 10.17 3.74
C GLY A 65 -19.31 11.09 2.86
N VAL A 66 -18.51 10.51 1.96
CA VAL A 66 -17.66 11.27 1.03
C VAL A 66 -17.81 10.78 -0.41
N PRO A 67 -17.80 11.69 -1.41
CA PRO A 67 -17.86 11.31 -2.82
C PRO A 67 -16.48 10.84 -3.30
N VAL A 68 -16.15 9.57 -3.04
CA VAL A 68 -14.82 9.00 -3.34
C VAL A 68 -14.45 9.04 -4.82
N LEU A 69 -15.43 9.02 -5.73
CA LEU A 69 -15.15 9.17 -7.15
C LEU A 69 -14.52 10.54 -7.48
N ALA A 70 -14.93 11.59 -6.76
CA ALA A 70 -14.40 12.93 -6.93
C ALA A 70 -13.13 13.20 -6.09
N ASP A 71 -12.75 12.26 -5.22
CA ASP A 71 -11.52 12.32 -4.44
C ASP A 71 -10.35 11.71 -5.21
N ALA A 72 -9.29 12.49 -5.43
CA ALA A 72 -8.09 12.02 -6.10
C ALA A 72 -7.36 10.94 -5.29
N SER A 73 -7.48 10.99 -3.96
CA SER A 73 -6.77 10.08 -3.05
C SER A 73 -7.26 8.65 -3.14
N SER A 74 -8.55 8.45 -3.41
CA SER A 74 -9.19 7.14 -3.59
C SER A 74 -8.67 6.41 -4.83
N SER A 75 -8.38 7.16 -5.91
CA SER A 75 -7.94 6.65 -7.20
C SER A 75 -8.83 5.49 -7.72
N VAL A 76 -10.14 5.59 -7.54
CA VAL A 76 -11.14 4.51 -7.81
C VAL A 76 -10.99 3.88 -9.21
N PHE A 77 -10.70 4.69 -10.23
CA PHE A 77 -10.54 4.24 -11.62
C PHE A 77 -9.08 4.13 -12.08
N TYR A 78 -8.11 4.13 -11.15
CA TYR A 78 -6.71 3.94 -11.55
C TYR A 78 -6.54 2.55 -12.17
N PRO A 79 -6.06 2.43 -13.43
CA PRO A 79 -6.03 1.15 -14.14
C PRO A 79 -5.30 0.04 -13.38
N GLY A 80 -4.20 0.40 -12.70
CA GLY A 80 -3.45 -0.55 -11.90
C GLY A 80 -4.26 -1.15 -10.74
N LYS A 81 -5.17 -0.39 -10.12
CA LYS A 81 -6.03 -0.92 -9.05
C LYS A 81 -7.10 -1.84 -9.60
N LEU A 82 -7.73 -1.48 -10.72
CA LEU A 82 -8.80 -2.28 -11.35
C LEU A 82 -8.32 -3.68 -11.78
N LEU A 83 -7.04 -3.84 -12.10
CA LEU A 83 -6.45 -5.16 -12.41
C LEU A 83 -6.40 -6.09 -11.20
N PHE A 84 -6.41 -5.55 -9.98
CA PHE A 84 -6.32 -6.31 -8.72
C PHE A 84 -7.60 -6.16 -7.86
N ALA A 85 -8.65 -5.57 -8.43
CA ALA A 85 -9.89 -5.26 -7.75
C ALA A 85 -10.89 -6.42 -7.81
#